data_AF-A0A6G0XP25-F1
#
_entry.id   AF-A0A6G0XP25-F1
#
_cell.length_a   1.000
_cell.length_b   1.000
_cell.length_c   1.000
_cell.angle_alpha   90.00
_cell.angle_beta   90.00
_cell.angle_gamma   90.00
#
_symmetry.space_group_name_H-M   'P 1'
#
loop_
_entity.id
_entity.type
_entity.pdbx_description
1 polymer ?
#
loop_
_entity_poly.entity_id
_entity_poly.type
_entity_poly.pdbx_seq_one_letter_code
_entity_poly.pdbx_strand_id
1 'polypeptide(L)'
;MDSFLNMQVDAQVLVPSLALCAASPCHRFAKVTGLCLLHSHQDHARQAEPVNFLSRLLPSSNGKRRNHNRRCRFGTCRSYARGGGLCTRHGGGRKCSVPGCSTSSQTGGFCRQHGGGSKCKEPTCRQFARVAGRCLQHRQESSETSCSASQDDED
;
A
#
# COMPACT_ATOMS: atom_id res chain seq x y z
N MET A 1 -41.17 -30.10 47.97
CA MET A 1 -39.86 -29.65 48.52
C MET A 1 -39.00 -29.46 47.30
N ASP A 2 -39.24 -28.33 46.65
CA ASP A 2 -38.80 -28.08 45.29
C ASP A 2 -37.73 -27.00 45.32
N SER A 3 -36.54 -27.43 44.93
CA SER A 3 -35.33 -26.65 44.84
C SER A 3 -35.44 -25.66 43.69
N PHE A 4 -35.53 -24.37 44.02
CA PHE A 4 -35.46 -23.27 43.05
C PHE A 4 -34.14 -22.49 43.23
N LEU A 5 -33.36 -22.49 42.13
CA LEU A 5 -32.38 -21.51 41.63
C LEU A 5 -31.60 -20.59 42.60
N ASN A 6 -30.26 -20.61 42.50
CA ASN A 6 -29.47 -19.50 41.91
C ASN A 6 -27.96 -19.75 41.96
N MET A 7 -27.31 -19.86 40.80
CA MET A 7 -25.89 -19.54 40.62
C MET A 7 -25.70 -18.94 39.22
N GLN A 8 -25.97 -17.64 39.08
CA GLN A 8 -25.44 -16.86 37.97
C GLN A 8 -24.00 -16.46 38.32
N VAL A 9 -23.05 -16.89 37.49
CA VAL A 9 -21.68 -16.38 37.49
C VAL A 9 -21.59 -15.30 36.41
N ASP A 10 -21.20 -14.12 36.85
CA ASP A 10 -21.15 -12.88 36.08
C ASP A 10 -20.08 -12.88 34.97
N ALA A 11 -20.50 -12.31 33.85
CA ALA A 11 -19.79 -11.35 33.01
C ALA A 11 -18.32 -11.63 32.63
N GLN A 12 -18.22 -12.12 31.41
CA GLN A 12 -17.20 -11.83 30.41
C GLN A 12 -16.50 -10.45 30.57
N VAL A 13 -15.18 -10.47 30.78
CA VAL A 13 -14.30 -9.35 30.41
C VAL A 13 -13.52 -9.79 29.17
N LEU A 14 -13.91 -9.23 28.02
CA LEU A 14 -13.35 -9.51 26.70
C LEU A 14 -12.08 -8.66 26.47
N VAL A 15 -10.91 -9.28 26.55
CA VAL A 15 -9.66 -8.77 25.96
C VAL A 15 -9.28 -9.65 24.76
N PRO A 16 -9.57 -9.26 23.51
CA PRO A 16 -9.21 -10.08 22.35
C PRO A 16 -7.77 -9.77 21.92
N SER A 17 -6.78 -10.34 22.63
CA SER A 17 -5.37 -10.02 22.35
C SER A 17 -4.46 -11.23 22.59
N LEU A 18 -3.94 -11.80 21.48
CA LEU A 18 -2.85 -12.79 21.37
C LEU A 18 -3.23 -14.30 21.42
N ALA A 19 -4.17 -14.74 20.59
CA ALA A 19 -4.30 -16.17 20.30
C ALA A 19 -3.07 -16.72 19.54
N LEU A 20 -2.58 -17.91 19.91
CA LEU A 20 -1.51 -18.61 19.19
C LEU A 20 -2.06 -19.30 17.93
N CYS A 21 -1.16 -19.56 16.98
CA CYS A 21 -1.45 -20.31 15.77
C CYS A 21 -1.98 -21.71 16.13
N ALA A 22 -3.10 -22.09 15.53
CA ALA A 22 -3.74 -23.39 15.76
C ALA A 22 -2.93 -24.61 15.27
N ALA A 23 -1.83 -24.41 14.54
CA ALA A 23 -0.98 -25.49 14.04
C ALA A 23 0.04 -25.88 15.11
N SER A 24 0.13 -27.17 15.44
CA SER A 24 1.08 -27.69 16.43
C SER A 24 2.28 -28.35 15.75
N PRO A 25 3.54 -28.11 16.20
CA PRO A 25 3.96 -27.23 17.30
C PRO A 25 4.33 -25.81 16.82
N CYS A 26 3.37 -24.88 16.74
CA CYS A 26 3.62 -23.48 16.40
C CYS A 26 3.29 -22.54 17.56
N HIS A 27 4.27 -21.75 17.97
CA HIS A 27 4.13 -20.73 19.02
C HIS A 27 4.02 -19.31 18.44
N ARG A 28 3.77 -19.16 17.13
CA ARG A 28 3.57 -17.83 16.53
C ARG A 28 2.14 -17.37 16.77
N PHE A 29 1.93 -16.06 16.91
CA PHE A 29 0.60 -15.48 17.05
C PHE A 29 -0.24 -15.67 15.78
N ALA A 30 -1.52 -15.97 15.98
CA ALA A 30 -2.53 -15.98 14.94
C ALA A 30 -2.77 -14.55 14.45
N LYS A 31 -2.57 -14.31 13.15
CA LYS A 31 -2.79 -13.01 12.52
C LYS A 31 -3.91 -13.03 11.49
N VAL A 32 -4.30 -14.21 11.02
CA VAL A 32 -5.38 -14.43 10.06
C VAL A 32 -6.08 -15.73 10.46
N THR A 33 -7.38 -15.66 10.76
CA THR A 33 -8.25 -16.83 10.99
C THR A 33 -7.65 -17.93 11.90
N GLY A 34 -7.08 -17.56 13.06
CA GLY A 34 -6.52 -18.52 14.01
C GLY A 34 -5.14 -19.11 13.63
N LEU A 35 -4.52 -18.71 12.52
CA LEU A 35 -3.22 -19.18 12.07
C LEU A 35 -2.19 -18.05 11.96
N CYS A 36 -0.91 -18.39 12.10
CA CYS A 36 0.17 -17.46 11.82
C CYS A 36 0.30 -17.24 10.30
N LEU A 37 0.96 -16.14 9.90
CA LEU A 37 1.15 -15.80 8.49
C LEU A 37 1.79 -16.94 7.68
N LEU A 38 2.69 -17.74 8.28
CA LEU A 38 3.31 -18.86 7.57
C LEU A 38 2.34 -20.04 7.35
N HIS A 39 1.57 -20.41 8.38
CA HIS A 39 0.65 -21.55 8.30
C HIS A 39 -0.64 -21.23 7.56
N SER A 40 -1.10 -19.99 7.55
CA SER A 40 -2.21 -19.55 6.69
C SER A 40 -1.92 -19.83 5.20
N HIS A 41 -0.69 -19.60 4.74
CA HIS A 41 -0.30 -19.94 3.37
C HIS A 41 -0.24 -21.46 3.10
N GLN A 42 0.08 -22.27 4.11
CA GLN A 42 0.20 -23.72 3.99
C GLN A 42 -1.17 -24.42 4.06
N ASP A 43 -2.11 -23.92 4.87
CA ASP A 43 -3.48 -24.42 4.96
C ASP A 43 -4.28 -24.18 3.66
N HIS A 44 -4.08 -23.03 3.00
CA HIS A 44 -4.65 -22.78 1.67
C HIS A 44 -4.14 -23.77 0.60
N ALA A 45 -2.98 -24.39 0.80
CA ALA A 45 -2.49 -25.44 -0.09
C ALA A 45 -3.13 -26.81 0.18
N ARG A 46 -3.73 -27.01 1.37
CA ARG A 46 -4.42 -28.26 1.75
C ARG A 46 -5.94 -28.21 1.57
N GLN A 47 -6.53 -27.02 1.54
CA GLN A 47 -7.95 -26.80 1.23
C GLN A 47 -8.18 -26.34 -0.22
N ALA A 48 -7.13 -26.29 -1.04
CA ALA A 48 -7.30 -26.14 -2.48
C ALA A 48 -7.84 -27.46 -3.03
N GLU A 49 -9.16 -27.57 -3.06
CA GLU A 49 -9.91 -28.36 -4.05
C GLU A 49 -9.25 -28.22 -5.43
N PRO A 50 -9.31 -29.24 -6.31
CA PRO A 50 -8.56 -29.27 -7.56
C PRO A 50 -9.06 -28.19 -8.54
N VAL A 51 -8.63 -26.95 -8.34
CA VAL A 51 -8.81 -25.88 -9.31
C VAL A 51 -7.85 -26.15 -10.46
N ASN A 52 -8.46 -26.60 -11.55
CA ASN A 52 -7.92 -26.85 -12.87
C ASN A 52 -6.47 -26.35 -13.09
N PHE A 53 -5.54 -27.30 -13.23
CA PHE A 53 -4.08 -27.08 -13.30
C PHE A 53 -3.66 -26.09 -14.41
N LEU A 54 -4.52 -25.89 -15.42
CA LEU A 54 -4.30 -24.97 -16.54
C LEU A 54 -4.18 -23.50 -16.13
N SER A 55 -4.72 -23.10 -14.98
CA SER A 55 -4.59 -21.72 -14.47
C SER A 55 -3.19 -21.40 -13.94
N ARG A 56 -2.37 -22.42 -13.60
CA ARG A 56 -0.99 -22.25 -13.11
C ARG A 56 0.07 -22.29 -14.20
N LEU A 57 -0.27 -22.75 -15.41
CA LEU A 57 0.62 -22.76 -16.57
C LEU A 57 0.60 -21.43 -17.34
N LEU A 58 -0.34 -20.54 -17.03
CA LEU A 58 -0.25 -19.16 -17.46
C LEU A 58 0.93 -18.54 -16.72
N PRO A 59 1.94 -17.97 -17.42
CA PRO A 59 2.91 -17.11 -16.77
C PRO A 59 2.10 -15.95 -16.21
N SER A 60 1.76 -16.05 -14.92
CA SER A 60 1.37 -14.92 -14.13
C SER A 60 2.37 -13.85 -14.49
N SER A 61 1.88 -12.73 -15.02
CA SER A 61 2.64 -11.49 -15.17
C SER A 61 2.98 -11.01 -13.76
N ASN A 62 3.74 -11.83 -13.05
CA ASN A 62 4.35 -11.61 -11.78
C ASN A 62 5.23 -10.41 -12.05
N GLY A 63 4.73 -9.24 -11.66
CA GLY A 63 5.55 -8.06 -11.55
C GLY A 63 6.73 -8.47 -10.67
N LYS A 64 7.84 -8.86 -11.31
CA LYS A 64 9.06 -9.34 -10.64
C LYS A 64 9.28 -8.38 -9.49
N ARG A 65 9.14 -8.86 -8.24
CA ARG A 65 9.30 -8.01 -7.06
C ARG A 65 10.66 -7.36 -7.23
N ARG A 66 10.64 -6.06 -7.53
CA ARG A 66 11.86 -5.34 -7.88
C ARG A 66 12.66 -5.36 -6.59
N ASN A 67 13.77 -6.10 -6.57
CA ASN A 67 14.63 -6.10 -5.39
C ASN A 67 15.23 -4.69 -5.32
N HIS A 68 14.71 -3.89 -4.39
CA HIS A 68 15.03 -2.48 -4.20
C HIS A 68 16.45 -2.27 -3.64
N ASN A 69 17.15 -3.34 -3.27
CA ASN A 69 18.50 -3.30 -2.70
C ASN A 69 19.60 -3.62 -3.73
N ARG A 70 19.27 -3.79 -5.02
CA ARG A 70 20.30 -4.01 -6.05
C ARG A 70 21.13 -2.75 -6.23
N ARG A 71 22.46 -2.88 -6.31
CA ARG A 71 23.36 -1.76 -6.66
C ARG A 71 23.32 -1.44 -8.15
N CYS A 72 23.63 -0.19 -8.48
CA CYS A 72 23.83 0.24 -9.85
C CYS A 72 25.00 -0.53 -10.49
N ARG A 73 24.79 -1.08 -11.68
CA ARG A 73 25.79 -1.84 -12.46
C ARG A 73 26.90 -0.97 -13.03
N PHE A 74 26.73 0.35 -13.03
CA PHE A 74 27.71 1.29 -13.53
C PHE A 74 28.96 1.28 -12.65
N GLY A 75 30.05 0.69 -13.15
CA GLY A 75 31.42 0.69 -12.60
C GLY A 75 31.52 0.79 -11.07
N THR A 76 31.69 2.01 -10.58
CA THR A 76 31.94 2.34 -9.16
C THR A 76 30.73 2.99 -8.46
N CYS A 77 29.55 2.97 -9.09
CA CYS A 77 28.36 3.62 -8.55
C CYS A 77 27.81 2.86 -7.34
N ARG A 78 27.92 3.47 -6.16
CA ARG A 78 27.36 2.96 -4.90
C ARG A 78 25.84 3.15 -4.76
N SER A 79 25.20 3.87 -5.67
CA SER A 79 23.75 4.12 -5.62
C SER A 79 22.95 2.86 -5.93
N TYR A 80 21.73 2.78 -5.38
CA TYR A 80 20.80 1.70 -5.67
C TYR A 80 20.20 1.82 -7.08
N ALA A 81 19.98 0.67 -7.72
CA ALA A 81 19.34 0.55 -9.00
C ALA A 81 17.81 0.72 -8.85
N ARG A 82 17.23 1.55 -9.73
CA ARG A 82 15.77 1.77 -9.80
C ARG A 82 15.12 0.88 -10.86
N GLY A 83 15.81 0.67 -11.97
CA GLY A 83 15.34 -0.07 -13.14
C GLY A 83 16.51 -0.40 -14.07
N GLY A 84 16.40 -1.49 -14.83
CA GLY A 84 17.47 -1.92 -15.76
C GLY A 84 18.83 -2.23 -15.11
N GLY A 85 18.90 -2.33 -13.79
CA GLY A 85 20.18 -2.45 -13.05
C GLY A 85 20.95 -1.14 -12.91
N LEU A 86 20.36 0.01 -13.21
CA LEU A 86 21.00 1.32 -13.15
C LEU A 86 20.30 2.24 -12.13
N CYS A 87 21.01 3.22 -11.59
CA CYS A 87 20.43 4.25 -10.74
C CYS A 87 19.81 5.38 -11.57
N THR A 88 19.10 6.33 -10.95
CA THR A 88 18.48 7.47 -11.66
C THR A 88 19.48 8.26 -12.50
N ARG A 89 20.70 8.48 -11.99
CA ARG A 89 21.76 9.21 -12.70
C ARG A 89 22.30 8.46 -13.92
N HIS A 90 22.35 7.13 -13.83
CA HIS A 90 22.84 6.27 -14.91
C HIS A 90 21.71 5.68 -15.76
N GLY A 91 20.50 6.25 -15.74
CA GLY A 91 19.43 5.86 -16.67
C GLY A 91 18.47 4.77 -16.18
N GLY A 92 18.48 4.41 -14.90
CA GLY A 92 17.53 3.45 -14.34
C GLY A 92 16.12 4.01 -14.06
N GLY A 93 15.90 5.29 -14.35
CA GLY A 93 14.58 5.90 -14.32
C GLY A 93 13.76 5.55 -15.58
N ARG A 94 12.43 5.58 -15.45
CA ARG A 94 11.54 5.46 -16.62
C ARG A 94 11.70 6.70 -17.52
N LYS A 95 11.61 6.49 -18.82
CA LYS A 95 11.62 7.56 -19.83
C LYS A 95 10.21 8.02 -20.15
N CYS A 96 10.09 9.22 -20.67
CA CYS A 96 8.83 9.74 -21.17
C CYS A 96 8.29 8.83 -22.28
N SER A 97 7.01 8.48 -22.21
CA SER A 97 6.35 7.62 -23.20
C SER A 97 6.14 8.31 -24.56
N VAL A 98 6.34 9.63 -24.64
CA VAL A 98 6.22 10.39 -25.89
C VAL A 98 7.36 10.01 -26.84
N PRO A 99 7.07 9.62 -28.10
CA PRO A 99 8.08 9.23 -29.07
C PRO A 99 9.07 10.38 -29.30
N GLY A 100 10.36 10.06 -29.35
CA GLY A 100 11.44 11.06 -29.49
C GLY A 100 11.81 11.81 -28.21
N CYS A 101 11.11 11.62 -27.09
CA CYS A 101 11.41 12.29 -25.84
C CYS A 101 12.35 11.45 -24.95
N SER A 102 13.61 11.88 -24.81
CA SER A 102 14.62 11.17 -24.00
C SER A 102 14.63 11.56 -22.51
N THR A 103 13.75 12.50 -22.11
CA THR A 103 13.64 12.97 -20.73
C THR A 103 13.03 11.92 -19.80
N SER A 104 13.40 12.00 -18.53
CA SER A 104 12.89 11.09 -17.50
C SER A 104 11.42 11.40 -17.17
N SER A 105 10.61 10.35 -17.05
CA SER A 105 9.22 10.49 -16.61
C SER A 105 9.14 10.79 -15.12
N GLN A 106 8.21 11.65 -14.72
CA GLN A 106 7.89 11.87 -13.31
C GLN A 106 6.78 10.93 -12.85
N THR A 107 5.56 11.15 -13.35
CA THR A 107 4.35 10.41 -12.98
C THR A 107 3.57 10.06 -14.25
N GLY A 108 2.81 8.96 -14.23
CA GLY A 108 2.01 8.54 -15.39
C GLY A 108 2.81 8.13 -16.64
N GLY A 109 4.13 8.04 -16.55
CA GLY A 109 4.99 7.75 -17.70
C GLY A 109 5.38 8.98 -18.54
N PHE A 110 5.02 10.19 -18.11
CA PHE A 110 5.33 11.43 -18.84
C PHE A 110 6.37 12.27 -18.11
N CYS A 111 7.17 13.04 -18.87
CA CYS A 111 8.06 14.04 -18.31
C CYS A 111 7.30 15.32 -17.95
N ARG A 112 7.95 16.26 -17.25
CA ARG A 112 7.32 17.51 -16.81
C ARG A 112 6.68 18.32 -17.95
N GLN A 113 7.26 18.32 -19.14
CA GLN A 113 6.71 19.02 -20.31
C GLN A 113 5.53 18.28 -20.94
N HIS A 114 5.53 16.95 -20.88
CA HIS A 114 4.49 16.10 -21.47
C HIS A 114 3.40 15.68 -20.47
N GLY A 115 3.20 16.42 -19.38
CA GLY A 115 2.13 16.16 -18.40
C GLY A 115 2.53 15.30 -17.19
N GLY A 116 3.83 15.10 -16.97
CA GLY A 116 4.38 14.38 -15.83
C GLY A 116 4.36 15.21 -14.54
N GLY A 117 3.37 14.95 -13.70
CA GLY A 117 3.19 15.57 -12.38
C GLY A 117 1.73 15.94 -12.14
N SER A 118 1.37 16.22 -10.89
CA SER A 118 0.03 16.71 -10.56
C SER A 118 -0.08 18.22 -10.86
N LYS A 119 -1.19 18.62 -11.45
CA LYS A 119 -1.57 20.04 -11.58
C LYS A 119 -2.08 20.55 -10.23
N CYS A 120 -2.03 21.87 -10.05
CA CYS A 120 -2.67 22.52 -8.93
C CYS A 120 -4.17 22.19 -8.95
N LYS A 121 -4.73 21.89 -7.77
CA LYS A 121 -6.17 21.62 -7.58
C LYS A 121 -7.04 22.83 -7.91
N GLU A 122 -6.48 24.03 -7.84
CA GLU A 122 -7.17 25.28 -8.19
C GLU A 122 -7.57 25.27 -9.67
N PRO A 123 -8.88 25.41 -10.02
CA PRO A 123 -9.42 25.14 -11.35
C PRO A 123 -8.83 26.02 -12.46
N THR A 124 -8.40 27.23 -12.13
CA THR A 124 -7.80 28.19 -13.08
C THR A 124 -6.28 28.11 -13.12
N CYS A 125 -5.66 27.32 -12.23
CA CYS A 125 -4.21 27.29 -12.09
C CYS A 125 -3.57 26.21 -12.97
N ARG A 126 -2.77 26.66 -13.94
CA ARG A 126 -1.99 25.77 -14.82
C ARG A 126 -0.65 25.33 -14.22
N GLN A 127 -0.35 25.75 -12.99
CA GLN A 127 0.91 25.42 -12.33
C GLN A 127 0.91 23.99 -11.78
N PHE A 128 2.10 23.42 -11.65
CA PHE A 128 2.27 22.12 -11.01
C PHE A 128 2.12 22.22 -9.49
N ALA A 129 1.42 21.26 -8.92
CA ALA A 129 1.34 21.08 -7.50
C ALA A 129 2.72 20.72 -6.91
N ARG A 130 2.97 21.21 -5.71
CA ARG A 130 4.18 20.91 -4.93
C ARG A 130 3.83 20.19 -3.64
N VAL A 131 2.85 20.70 -2.91
CA VAL A 131 2.43 20.19 -1.60
C VAL A 131 0.91 20.11 -1.57
N ALA A 132 0.35 19.03 -1.02
CA ALA A 132 -1.10 18.81 -0.85
C ALA A 132 -1.97 18.94 -2.13
N GLY A 133 -1.36 18.87 -3.32
CA GLY A 133 -2.05 19.09 -4.60
C GLY A 133 -2.19 20.57 -4.98
N ARG A 134 -1.54 21.50 -4.29
CA ARG A 134 -1.52 22.93 -4.65
C ARG A 134 -0.11 23.40 -5.05
N CYS A 135 -0.04 24.45 -5.87
CA CYS A 135 1.22 25.06 -6.30
C CYS A 135 1.80 25.96 -5.19
N LEU A 136 2.99 26.55 -5.40
CA LEU A 136 3.61 27.43 -4.39
C LEU A 136 2.75 28.66 -4.08
N GLN A 137 2.01 29.16 -5.07
CA GLN A 137 1.11 30.31 -4.90
C GLN A 137 -0.12 29.93 -4.06
N HIS A 138 -0.77 28.82 -4.37
CA HIS A 138 -2.03 28.44 -3.74
C HIS A 138 -1.89 27.52 -2.51
N ARG A 139 -0.67 27.19 -2.05
CA ARG A 139 -0.49 26.21 -0.96
C ARG A 139 -1.10 26.62 0.39
N GLN A 140 -1.44 27.90 0.56
CA GLN A 140 -1.94 28.46 1.81
C GLN A 140 -3.47 28.35 1.95
N GLU A 141 -4.24 28.24 0.85
CA GLU A 141 -5.72 28.11 0.83
C GLU A 141 -6.26 26.75 1.35
N SER A 142 -5.48 26.01 2.14
CA SER A 142 -5.84 24.64 2.59
C SER A 142 -6.37 24.56 4.02
N SER A 143 -6.34 25.65 4.78
CA SER A 143 -6.67 25.64 6.21
C SER A 143 -8.03 26.26 6.53
N GLU A 144 -8.94 26.34 5.55
CA GLU A 144 -10.31 26.79 5.77
C GLU A 144 -11.33 25.73 5.36
N THR A 145 -11.02 24.46 5.67
CA THR A 145 -12.11 23.56 6.09
C THR A 145 -12.48 23.99 7.49
N SER A 146 -13.29 25.05 7.50
CA SER A 146 -14.23 25.42 8.54
C SER A 146 -14.75 24.18 9.27
N CYS A 147 -14.28 23.98 10.50
CA CYS A 147 -15.15 23.45 11.52
C CYS A 147 -16.14 24.59 11.86
N SER A 148 -17.10 24.83 10.97
CA SER A 148 -18.34 25.51 11.33
C SER A 148 -19.23 24.44 11.94
N ALA A 149 -18.96 24.14 13.22
CA ALA A 149 -19.97 23.59 14.11
C ALA A 149 -21.00 24.70 14.32
N SER A 150 -21.94 24.81 13.40
CA SER A 150 -23.21 25.49 13.62
C SER A 150 -24.18 24.47 14.21
N GLN A 151 -24.45 24.59 15.50
CA GLN A 151 -25.71 24.17 16.11
C GLN A 151 -26.14 25.27 17.08
N ASP A 152 -27.18 25.96 16.62
CA ASP A 152 -28.12 26.75 17.40
C ASP A 152 -28.73 25.87 18.50
N ASP A 153 -28.92 26.42 19.70
CA ASP A 153 -30.09 26.18 20.54
C ASP A 153 -30.19 27.32 21.57
N GLU A 154 -31.28 28.09 21.44
CA GLU A 154 -31.82 29.07 22.39
C GLU A 154 -32.48 28.36 23.60
N ASP A 155 -32.58 29.13 24.70
CA ASP A 155 -33.38 28.97 25.95
C ASP A 155 -32.80 28.10 27.10
#